data_AF-A0A831KGX0-F1
#
_entry.id   AF-A0A831KGX0-F1
#
_cell.length_a   1.000
_cell.length_b   1.000
_cell.length_c   1.000
_cell.angle_alpha   90.00
_cell.angle_beta   90.00
_cell.angle_gamma   90.00
#
_symmetry.space_group_name_H-M   'P 1'
#
loop_
_entity.id
_entity.type
_entity.pdbx_description
1 polymer ?
#
loop_
_entity_poly.entity_id
_entity_poly.type
_entity_poly.pdbx_seq_one_letter_code
_entity_poly.pdbx_strand_id
1 'polypeptide(L)'
;MTIRIFLITSMVLISIQNSFAMEQGDGKKGLPLLEVGAGVGVTALPDYRGSDKTRALYLPIPYIIYRGDRVKVDRRGMRGSIYESKNTAINISGGFGLPVNSEKNEARLGMDDLDFVFHIGPSFEYLIDDDDDANSTTIFKFPVQLVLATNFSDMHTEGVLIYPHINYIKKANWHFGLSIG
;
A
#
# COMPACT_ATOMS: atom_id res chain seq x y z
N MET A 1 1.52 17.63 34.28
CA MET A 1 2.41 17.08 33.24
C MET A 1 1.59 16.95 31.97
N THR A 2 1.73 17.91 31.06
CA THR A 2 0.73 18.18 30.02
C THR A 2 1.24 17.66 28.68
N ILE A 3 0.69 16.54 28.21
CA ILE A 3 0.98 16.00 26.88
C ILE A 3 0.28 16.91 25.85
N ARG A 4 1.06 17.54 24.97
CA ARG A 4 0.55 18.23 23.77
C ARG A 4 1.06 17.48 22.55
N ILE A 5 0.24 16.62 21.99
CA ILE A 5 0.45 16.02 20.66
C ILE A 5 -0.14 17.00 19.65
N PHE A 6 0.73 17.78 19.00
CA PHE A 6 0.40 18.46 17.74
C PHE A 6 1.17 17.75 16.63
N LEU A 7 0.54 16.75 16.02
CA LEU A 7 1.06 16.07 14.84
C LEU A 7 0.58 16.85 13.62
N ILE A 8 1.21 18.00 13.36
CA ILE A 8 1.04 18.74 12.10
C ILE A 8 2.12 18.21 11.15
N THR A 9 1.81 17.12 10.45
CA THR A 9 2.61 16.64 9.31
C THR A 9 2.45 17.65 8.16
N SER A 10 3.35 18.62 8.09
CA SER A 10 3.46 19.52 6.94
C SER A 10 4.20 18.78 5.83
N MET A 11 3.47 18.37 4.79
CA MET A 11 4.04 17.82 3.56
C MET A 11 4.09 18.94 2.51
N VAL A 12 5.28 19.31 2.06
CA VAL A 12 5.47 20.24 0.94
C VAL A 12 5.86 19.40 -0.28
N LEU A 13 4.91 19.25 -1.22
CA LEU A 13 5.17 18.69 -2.55
C LEU A 13 5.45 19.82 -3.51
N ILE A 14 6.62 19.80 -4.15
CA ILE A 14 6.90 20.60 -5.34
C ILE A 14 6.81 19.62 -6.50
N SER A 15 5.66 19.60 -7.18
CA SER A 15 5.48 18.78 -8.37
C SER A 15 6.10 19.46 -9.59
N ILE A 16 7.14 18.86 -10.14
CA ILE A 16 7.61 19.18 -11.49
C ILE A 16 6.73 18.36 -12.43
N GLN A 17 5.87 19.01 -13.21
CA GLN A 17 4.91 18.36 -14.11
C GLN A 17 5.58 17.85 -15.40
N ASN A 18 6.57 16.94 -15.29
CA ASN A 18 7.05 16.19 -16.44
C ASN A 18 6.35 14.82 -16.43
N SER A 19 5.15 14.77 -17.03
CA SER A 19 4.37 13.53 -17.19
C SER A 19 4.61 12.97 -18.59
N PHE A 20 5.14 11.74 -18.67
CA PHE A 20 5.09 10.97 -19.91
C PHE A 20 3.80 10.14 -19.88
N ALA A 21 2.91 10.37 -20.84
CA ALA A 21 1.67 9.63 -21.02
C ALA A 21 1.78 8.75 -22.27
N MET A 22 1.49 7.46 -22.11
CA MET A 22 1.39 6.53 -23.23
C MET A 22 -0.09 6.22 -23.45
N GLU A 23 -0.61 6.60 -24.62
CA GLU A 23 -2.03 6.46 -24.97
C GLU A 23 -2.25 5.13 -25.70
N GLN A 24 -2.94 4.20 -25.04
CA GLN A 24 -3.65 3.11 -25.70
C GLN A 24 -5.04 3.01 -25.09
N GLY A 25 -6.05 2.98 -25.97
CA GLY A 25 -7.45 3.22 -25.65
C GLY A 25 -8.12 2.23 -24.69
N ASP A 26 -9.19 2.78 -24.11
CA ASP A 26 -10.19 2.25 -23.17
C ASP A 26 -9.77 2.08 -21.69
N GLY A 27 -9.63 3.22 -20.99
CA GLY A 27 -9.53 3.28 -19.53
C GLY A 27 -10.26 4.50 -18.99
N LYS A 28 -11.58 4.40 -18.76
CA LYS A 28 -12.46 5.45 -18.19
C LYS A 28 -12.29 6.83 -18.85
N LYS A 29 -12.89 7.02 -20.03
CA LYS A 29 -13.15 8.29 -20.74
C LYS A 29 -12.31 9.49 -20.25
N GLY A 30 -11.06 9.59 -20.72
CA GLY A 30 -10.25 10.80 -20.67
C GLY A 30 -8.90 10.71 -19.95
N LEU A 31 -8.55 9.59 -19.31
CA LEU A 31 -7.25 9.40 -18.66
C LEU A 31 -6.38 8.39 -19.43
N PRO A 32 -5.05 8.58 -19.51
CA PRO A 32 -4.15 7.62 -20.14
C PRO A 32 -4.02 6.32 -19.34
N LEU A 33 -3.83 5.21 -20.06
CA LEU A 33 -3.67 3.87 -19.49
C LEU A 33 -2.45 3.78 -18.58
N LEU A 34 -1.35 4.42 -18.98
CA LEU A 34 -0.10 4.48 -18.24
C LEU A 34 0.32 5.94 -18.04
N GLU A 35 0.51 6.32 -16.79
CA GLU A 35 1.09 7.60 -16.38
C GLU A 35 2.36 7.32 -15.60
N VAL A 36 3.47 7.87 -16.08
CA VAL A 36 4.74 7.85 -15.37
C VAL A 36 5.16 9.29 -15.13
N GLY A 37 5.48 9.60 -13.89
CA GLY A 37 6.07 10.88 -13.52
C GLY A 37 6.94 10.74 -12.28
N ALA A 38 7.66 11.82 -11.98
CA ALA A 38 8.45 11.94 -10.77
C ALA A 38 8.17 13.29 -10.13
N GLY A 39 7.91 13.28 -8.83
CA GLY A 39 7.85 14.50 -8.02
C GLY A 39 9.04 14.55 -7.07
N VAL A 40 9.38 15.75 -6.57
CA VAL A 40 10.26 15.86 -5.40
C VAL A 40 9.39 16.29 -4.23
N GLY A 41 9.42 15.50 -3.17
CA GLY A 41 8.64 15.77 -1.97
C GLY A 41 9.56 15.87 -0.76
N VAL A 42 9.22 16.76 0.16
CA VAL A 42 9.76 16.76 1.51
C VAL A 42 8.63 16.33 2.45
N THR A 43 8.84 15.23 3.15
CA THR A 43 7.87 14.73 4.14
C THR A 43 8.58 14.39 5.44
N ALA A 44 7.98 14.76 6.57
CA ALA A 44 8.42 14.34 7.88
C ALA A 44 7.65 13.06 8.25
N LEU A 45 8.34 11.91 8.26
CA LEU A 45 7.74 10.62 8.59
C LEU A 45 8.42 10.01 9.81
N PRO A 46 7.65 9.39 10.72
CA PRO A 46 8.24 8.57 11.76
C PRO A 46 8.96 7.39 11.11
N ASP A 47 10.06 6.95 11.71
CA ASP A 47 10.90 5.87 11.17
C ASP A 47 10.13 4.56 10.98
N TYR A 48 9.12 4.34 11.82
CA TYR A 48 8.13 3.27 11.75
C TYR A 48 6.90 3.70 12.55
N ARG A 49 5.79 2.97 12.42
CA ARG A 49 4.56 3.28 13.17
C ARG A 49 4.84 3.25 14.68
N GLY A 50 4.61 4.38 15.35
CA GLY A 50 4.84 4.53 16.79
C GLY A 50 6.25 4.96 17.19
N SER A 51 7.16 5.23 16.24
CA SER A 51 8.48 5.79 16.57
C SER A 51 8.36 7.21 17.09
N ASP A 52 9.14 7.52 18.14
CA ASP A 52 9.37 8.88 18.64
C ASP A 52 10.38 9.66 17.78
N LYS A 53 11.11 8.97 16.90
CA LYS A 53 12.02 9.57 15.93
C LYS A 53 11.31 9.79 14.59
N THR A 54 11.39 11.02 14.11
CA THR A 54 10.84 11.47 12.82
C THR A 54 11.97 12.02 11.97
N ARG A 55 11.98 11.69 10.67
CA ARG A 55 12.95 12.24 9.73
C ARG A 55 12.28 12.96 8.58
N ALA A 56 12.93 14.04 8.12
CA ALA A 56 12.61 14.65 6.84
C ALA A 56 13.19 13.80 5.72
N LEU A 57 12.33 13.29 4.86
CA LEU A 57 12.66 12.48 3.71
C LEU A 57 12.61 13.34 2.45
N TYR A 58 13.75 13.42 1.76
CA TYR A 58 13.92 14.12 0.49
C TYR A 58 14.21 13.07 -0.57
N LEU A 59 13.18 12.66 -1.31
CA LEU A 59 13.35 11.65 -2.36
C LEU A 59 12.66 12.12 -3.63
N PRO A 60 13.21 11.80 -4.82
CA PRO A 60 12.37 11.69 -6.00
C PRO A 60 11.32 10.61 -5.70
N ILE A 61 10.06 10.99 -5.74
CA ILE A 61 8.92 10.09 -5.58
C ILE A 61 8.49 9.74 -7.01
N PRO A 62 8.95 8.61 -7.57
CA PRO A 62 8.36 8.11 -8.80
C PRO A 62 6.89 7.78 -8.50
N TYR A 63 6.01 8.16 -9.41
CA TYR A 63 4.66 7.65 -9.40
C TYR A 63 4.37 7.01 -10.74
N ILE A 64 3.89 5.77 -10.66
CA ILE A 64 3.44 4.99 -11.79
C ILE A 64 1.97 4.74 -11.53
N ILE A 65 1.12 5.14 -12.47
CA ILE A 65 -0.30 4.81 -12.43
C ILE A 65 -0.64 4.01 -13.68
N TYR A 66 -1.07 2.78 -13.47
CA TYR A 66 -1.53 1.88 -14.51
C TYR A 66 -3.02 1.60 -14.31
N ARG A 67 -3.84 1.84 -15.32
CA ARG A 67 -5.31 1.79 -15.27
C ARG A 67 -5.89 0.67 -16.14
N GLY A 68 -5.26 -0.50 -16.14
CA GLY A 68 -5.80 -1.66 -16.82
C GLY A 68 -7.09 -2.19 -16.18
N ASP A 69 -7.83 -3.00 -16.93
CA ASP A 69 -9.10 -3.59 -16.45
C ASP A 69 -8.85 -4.64 -15.35
N ARG A 70 -7.89 -5.53 -15.59
CA ARG A 70 -7.56 -6.64 -14.67
C ARG A 70 -6.49 -6.28 -13.65
N VAL A 71 -5.55 -5.41 -14.01
CA VAL A 71 -4.43 -5.00 -13.15
C VAL A 71 -4.38 -3.49 -13.08
N LYS A 72 -4.27 -2.97 -11.86
CA LYS A 72 -4.18 -1.55 -11.55
C LYS A 72 -2.99 -1.32 -10.64
N VAL A 73 -2.21 -0.29 -10.94
CA VAL A 73 -1.10 0.17 -10.10
C VAL A 73 -1.39 1.62 -9.77
N ASP A 74 -1.38 1.96 -8.48
CA ASP A 74 -1.52 3.34 -8.02
C ASP A 74 -0.74 3.56 -6.71
N ARG A 75 -0.92 4.73 -6.09
CA ARG A 75 -0.22 5.11 -4.85
C ARG A 75 -0.50 4.17 -3.67
N ARG A 76 -1.56 3.36 -3.72
CA ARG A 76 -1.90 2.35 -2.69
C ARG A 76 -1.22 1.01 -2.95
N GLY A 77 -0.52 0.85 -4.07
CA GLY A 77 0.17 -0.37 -4.46
C GLY A 77 -0.34 -0.96 -5.78
N MET A 78 0.10 -2.18 -6.06
CA MET A 78 -0.39 -2.98 -7.19
C MET A 78 -1.55 -3.86 -6.74
N ARG A 79 -2.58 -3.97 -7.57
CA ARG A 79 -3.75 -4.82 -7.35
C ARG A 79 -4.29 -5.36 -8.66
N GLY A 80 -4.68 -6.62 -8.69
CA GLY A 80 -5.33 -7.20 -9.86
C GLY A 80 -6.23 -8.37 -9.52
N SER A 81 -7.25 -8.59 -10.36
CA SER A 81 -8.13 -9.76 -10.29
C SER A 81 -7.62 -10.84 -11.25
N ILE A 82 -7.30 -12.01 -10.71
CA ILE A 82 -6.85 -13.19 -11.47
C ILE A 82 -8.06 -14.06 -11.82
N TYR A 83 -8.95 -14.24 -10.86
CA TYR A 83 -10.13 -15.08 -10.97
C TYR A 83 -11.26 -14.50 -10.11
N GLU A 84 -12.48 -14.55 -10.62
CA GLU A 84 -13.67 -14.10 -9.91
C GLU A 84 -14.86 -14.98 -10.27
N SER A 85 -15.61 -15.40 -9.26
CA SER A 85 -16.85 -16.15 -9.36
C SER A 85 -17.89 -15.55 -8.42
N LYS A 86 -19.06 -16.19 -8.28
CA LYS A 86 -20.14 -15.69 -7.40
C LYS A 86 -19.69 -15.53 -5.95
N ASN A 87 -18.88 -16.44 -5.44
CA ASN A 87 -18.51 -16.47 -4.01
C ASN A 87 -17.00 -16.50 -3.77
N THR A 88 -16.19 -16.56 -4.83
CA THR A 88 -14.74 -16.76 -4.70
C THR A 88 -14.00 -15.79 -5.61
N ALA A 89 -12.95 -15.17 -5.09
CA ALA A 89 -12.02 -14.39 -5.89
C ALA A 89 -10.56 -14.75 -5.55
N ILE A 90 -9.70 -14.67 -6.56
CA ILE A 90 -8.25 -14.70 -6.37
C ILE A 90 -7.73 -13.38 -6.92
N ASN A 91 -7.18 -12.59 -6.01
CA ASN A 91 -6.56 -11.31 -6.31
C ASN A 91 -5.05 -11.44 -6.20
N ILE A 92 -4.31 -10.55 -6.85
CA ILE A 92 -2.89 -10.31 -6.58
C ILE A 92 -2.73 -8.90 -6.05
N SER A 93 -1.91 -8.73 -5.02
CA SER A 93 -1.65 -7.41 -4.45
C SER A 93 -0.21 -7.30 -3.97
N GLY A 94 0.27 -6.07 -3.88
CA GLY A 94 1.59 -5.79 -3.32
C GLY A 94 1.77 -4.34 -2.95
N GLY A 95 2.79 -4.08 -2.13
CA GLY A 95 3.15 -2.77 -1.62
C GLY A 95 4.64 -2.70 -1.31
N PHE A 96 5.06 -1.58 -0.73
CA PHE A 96 6.46 -1.33 -0.40
C PHE A 96 6.62 -0.53 0.89
N GLY A 97 7.78 -0.72 1.52
CA GLY A 97 8.28 0.01 2.67
C GLY A 97 9.58 0.73 2.31
N LEU A 98 9.77 1.91 2.90
CA LEU A 98 10.92 2.75 2.62
C LEU A 98 12.11 2.35 3.50
N PRO A 99 13.35 2.47 3.00
CA PRO A 99 14.54 2.15 3.77
C PRO A 99 14.73 3.08 4.98
N VAL A 100 15.40 2.58 6.00
CA VAL A 100 15.66 3.27 7.28
C VAL A 100 17.11 3.09 7.67
N ASN A 101 17.84 4.20 7.79
CA ASN A 101 19.19 4.19 8.32
C ASN A 101 19.17 4.12 9.87
N SER A 102 19.88 3.15 10.44
CA SER A 102 19.88 2.82 11.86
C SER A 102 20.66 3.83 12.70
N GLU A 103 21.75 4.40 12.18
CA GLU A 103 22.59 5.38 12.90
C GLU A 103 21.83 6.69 13.23
N LYS A 104 20.77 6.99 12.47
CA LYS A 104 19.89 8.14 12.69
C LYS A 104 18.77 7.86 13.70
N ASN A 105 18.78 6.69 14.33
CA ASN A 105 17.77 6.28 15.30
C ASN A 105 18.46 5.72 16.55
N GLU A 106 18.41 6.47 17.65
CA GLU A 106 19.01 6.07 18.94
C GLU A 106 18.54 4.68 19.41
N ALA A 107 17.29 4.30 19.13
CA ALA A 107 16.74 2.99 19.51
C ALA A 107 17.28 1.84 18.64
N ARG A 108 17.96 2.14 17.53
CA ARG A 108 18.55 1.16 16.59
C ARG A 108 20.07 1.30 16.44
N LEU A 109 20.74 2.03 17.32
CA LEU A 109 22.20 2.14 17.26
C LEU A 109 22.86 0.76 17.37
N GLY A 110 23.76 0.46 16.44
CA GLY A 110 24.44 -0.84 16.35
C GLY A 110 23.65 -1.94 15.65
N MET A 111 22.46 -1.65 15.13
CA MET A 111 21.70 -2.54 14.24
C MET A 111 22.00 -2.24 12.78
N ASP A 112 21.74 -3.20 11.90
CA ASP A 112 21.79 -2.99 10.45
C ASP A 112 20.69 -2.02 9.97
N ASP A 113 20.99 -1.33 8.87
CA ASP A 113 20.05 -0.51 8.11
C ASP A 113 18.90 -1.39 7.59
N LEU A 114 17.69 -0.83 7.54
CA LEU A 114 16.58 -1.48 6.84
C LEU A 114 16.62 -1.07 5.38
N ASP A 115 16.66 -2.09 4.52
CA ASP A 115 16.60 -1.95 3.08
C ASP A 115 15.20 -1.50 2.60
N PHE A 116 15.11 -1.14 1.32
CA PHE A 116 13.82 -0.96 0.68
C PHE A 116 13.13 -2.32 0.60
N VAL A 117 11.91 -2.40 1.15
CA VAL A 117 11.15 -3.65 1.20
C VAL A 117 9.98 -3.56 0.24
N PHE A 118 9.68 -4.62 -0.49
CA PHE A 118 8.41 -4.75 -1.20
C PHE A 118 7.81 -6.12 -0.94
N HIS A 119 6.49 -6.15 -0.87
CA HIS A 119 5.72 -7.36 -0.63
C HIS A 119 4.75 -7.57 -1.79
N ILE A 120 4.61 -8.81 -2.24
CA ILE A 120 3.74 -9.16 -3.36
C ILE A 120 3.21 -10.58 -3.19
N GLY A 121 1.94 -10.78 -3.50
CA GLY A 121 1.40 -12.12 -3.62
C GLY A 121 -0.11 -12.19 -3.77
N PRO A 122 -0.64 -13.41 -3.93
CA PRO A 122 -2.05 -13.64 -4.08
C PRO A 122 -2.82 -13.42 -2.77
N SER A 123 -4.10 -13.15 -2.91
CA SER A 123 -5.07 -13.19 -1.82
C SER A 123 -6.29 -13.95 -2.30
N PHE A 124 -6.61 -15.04 -1.60
CA PHE A 124 -7.87 -15.73 -1.76
C PHE A 124 -8.94 -15.00 -0.98
N GLU A 125 -10.11 -14.79 -1.59
CA GLU A 125 -11.27 -14.20 -0.94
C GLU A 125 -12.49 -15.11 -1.13
N TYR A 126 -13.23 -15.32 -0.06
CA TYR A 126 -14.47 -16.10 -0.06
C TYR A 126 -15.60 -15.29 0.56
N LEU A 127 -16.65 -15.05 -0.21
CA LEU A 127 -17.90 -14.44 0.23
C LEU A 127 -18.67 -15.46 1.06
N ILE A 128 -18.62 -15.29 2.38
CA ILE A 128 -19.32 -16.15 3.34
C ILE A 128 -20.82 -15.86 3.25
N ASP A 129 -21.17 -14.58 3.26
CA ASP A 129 -22.55 -14.12 3.30
C ASP A 129 -22.67 -12.74 2.65
N ASP A 130 -23.77 -12.53 1.93
CA ASP A 130 -24.17 -11.24 1.38
C ASP A 130 -25.68 -11.13 1.53
N ASP A 131 -26.09 -10.40 2.56
CA ASP A 131 -27.49 -10.23 2.95
C ASP A 131 -27.95 -8.83 2.54
N ASP A 132 -28.76 -8.79 1.49
CA ASP A 132 -29.36 -7.57 0.96
C ASP A 132 -30.36 -6.92 1.95
N ASP A 133 -31.09 -7.73 2.72
CA ASP A 133 -32.09 -7.24 3.68
C ASP A 133 -31.39 -6.61 4.90
N ALA A 134 -30.35 -7.28 5.41
CA ALA A 134 -29.54 -6.77 6.51
C ALA A 134 -28.50 -5.71 6.08
N ASN A 135 -28.35 -5.49 4.77
CA ASN A 135 -27.32 -4.67 4.14
C ASN A 135 -25.92 -5.00 4.68
N SER A 136 -25.60 -6.29 4.78
CA SER A 136 -24.32 -6.73 5.34
C SER A 136 -23.64 -7.78 4.48
N THR A 137 -22.32 -7.68 4.43
CA THR A 137 -21.46 -8.54 3.63
C THR A 137 -20.34 -9.08 4.51
N THR A 138 -20.13 -10.38 4.50
CA THR A 138 -19.07 -11.08 5.26
C THR A 138 -18.10 -11.76 4.30
N ILE A 139 -16.82 -11.42 4.38
CA ILE A 139 -15.78 -11.90 3.47
C ILE A 139 -14.62 -12.47 4.27
N PHE A 140 -14.27 -13.73 4.04
CA PHE A 140 -13.01 -14.28 4.48
C PHE A 140 -11.90 -13.96 3.48
N LYS A 141 -10.73 -13.57 3.98
CA LYS A 141 -9.54 -13.30 3.18
C LYS A 141 -8.36 -14.11 3.69
N PHE A 142 -7.60 -14.68 2.76
CA PHE A 142 -6.37 -15.41 3.01
C PHE A 142 -5.24 -14.89 2.10
N PRO A 143 -4.56 -13.80 2.50
CA PRO A 143 -3.43 -13.24 1.78
C PRO A 143 -2.15 -14.03 2.06
N VAL A 144 -1.36 -14.28 1.02
CA VAL A 144 -0.02 -14.87 1.10
C VAL A 144 0.92 -14.00 0.29
N GLN A 145 1.87 -13.34 0.93
CA GLN A 145 2.75 -12.37 0.28
C GLN A 145 4.21 -12.70 0.54
N LEU A 146 5.01 -12.77 -0.53
CA LEU A 146 6.46 -12.83 -0.45
C LEU A 146 6.98 -11.44 -0.08
N VAL A 147 7.92 -11.36 0.86
CA VAL A 147 8.57 -10.11 1.28
C VAL A 147 10.02 -10.13 0.80
N LEU A 148 10.39 -9.13 0.02
CA LEU A 148 11.71 -8.97 -0.59
C LEU A 148 12.33 -7.65 -0.12
N ALA A 149 13.62 -7.68 0.20
CA ALA A 149 14.41 -6.52 0.59
C ALA A 149 15.54 -6.28 -0.42
N THR A 150 15.84 -5.02 -0.70
CA THR A 150 16.91 -4.64 -1.61
C THR A 150 17.53 -3.29 -1.26
N ASN A 151 18.84 -3.20 -1.48
CA ASN A 151 19.63 -1.96 -1.45
C ASN A 151 19.96 -1.45 -2.87
N PHE A 152 19.25 -1.94 -3.89
CA PHE A 152 19.46 -1.72 -5.34
C PHE A 152 20.71 -2.35 -5.96
N SER A 153 21.59 -2.98 -5.17
CA SER A 153 22.73 -3.77 -5.66
C SER A 153 22.49 -5.27 -5.45
N ASP A 154 21.90 -5.63 -4.32
CA ASP A 154 21.54 -6.98 -3.94
C ASP A 154 20.05 -7.04 -3.58
N MET A 155 19.46 -8.22 -3.76
CA MET A 155 18.08 -8.50 -3.40
C MET A 155 18.00 -9.83 -2.68
N HIS A 156 17.32 -9.83 -1.54
CA HIS A 156 17.12 -11.03 -0.72
C HIS A 156 15.67 -11.14 -0.26
N THR A 157 15.30 -12.33 0.20
CA THR A 157 13.96 -12.62 0.70
C THR A 157 13.95 -12.51 2.21
N GLU A 158 13.06 -11.68 2.76
CA GLU A 158 12.84 -11.50 4.20
C GLU A 158 11.87 -12.54 4.76
N GLY A 159 11.01 -13.10 3.91
CA GLY A 159 10.12 -14.20 4.27
C GLY A 159 8.78 -14.14 3.58
N VAL A 160 7.78 -14.75 4.25
CA VAL A 160 6.39 -14.81 3.76
C VAL A 160 5.47 -14.24 4.83
N LEU A 161 4.60 -13.32 4.42
CA LEU A 161 3.56 -12.70 5.24
C LEU A 161 2.21 -13.37 4.93
N ILE A 162 1.62 -13.99 5.96
CA ILE A 162 0.30 -14.64 5.90
C ILE A 162 -0.55 -14.07 7.03
N TYR A 163 -1.72 -13.51 6.69
CA TYR A 163 -2.60 -12.84 7.66
C TYR A 163 -4.09 -13.08 7.33
N PRO A 164 -4.61 -14.27 7.68
CA PRO A 164 -6.00 -14.60 7.43
C PRO A 164 -6.91 -13.70 8.25
N HIS A 165 -7.97 -13.16 7.66
CA HIS A 165 -8.91 -12.33 8.39
C HIS A 165 -10.32 -12.40 7.81
N ILE A 166 -11.30 -12.10 8.64
CA ILE A 166 -12.70 -11.97 8.22
C ILE A 166 -13.09 -10.51 8.30
N ASN A 167 -13.65 -9.99 7.21
CA ASN A 167 -14.24 -8.67 7.13
C ASN A 167 -15.76 -8.79 7.21
N TYR A 168 -16.37 -8.19 8.22
CA TYR A 168 -17.81 -7.93 8.28
C TYR A 168 -18.06 -6.46 7.94
N ILE A 169 -18.82 -6.21 6.88
CA ILE A 169 -19.15 -4.88 6.40
C ILE A 169 -20.66 -4.69 6.50
N LYS A 170 -21.10 -3.65 7.20
CA LYS A 170 -22.51 -3.24 7.24
C LYS A 170 -22.68 -1.89 6.55
N LYS A 171 -23.53 -1.87 5.53
CA LYS A 171 -23.85 -0.68 4.74
C LYS A 171 -25.13 -0.05 5.33
N ALA A 172 -25.00 1.13 5.93
CA ALA A 172 -26.12 1.96 6.34
C ALA A 172 -25.90 3.39 5.79
N ASN A 173 -26.51 4.42 6.39
CA ASN A 173 -26.07 5.81 6.15
C ASN A 173 -24.58 6.04 6.54
N TRP A 174 -23.99 5.09 7.27
CA TRP A 174 -22.57 4.99 7.60
C TRP A 174 -22.03 3.63 7.12
N HIS A 175 -20.76 3.58 6.73
CA HIS A 175 -20.08 2.33 6.40
C HIS A 175 -19.32 1.85 7.63
N PHE A 176 -19.74 0.72 8.19
CA PHE A 176 -19.07 0.10 9.33
C PHE A 176 -18.38 -1.17 8.88
N GLY A 177 -17.10 -1.33 9.21
CA GLY A 177 -16.29 -2.49 8.87
C GLY A 177 -15.56 -3.01 10.10
N LEU A 178 -15.66 -4.31 10.36
CA LEU A 178 -14.87 -5.02 11.36
C LEU A 178 -14.00 -6.05 10.66
N SER A 179 -12.70 -6.03 10.97
CA SER A 179 -11.76 -7.06 10.55
C SER A 179 -11.22 -7.76 11.79
N ILE A 180 -11.22 -9.08 11.78
CA ILE A 180 -10.62 -9.90 12.84
C ILE A 180 -9.74 -10.98 12.21
N GLY A 181 -8.51 -11.13 12.72
CA GLY A 181 -7.49 -12.03 12.19
C GLY A 181 -6.09 -11.67 12.64
#